data_AF-W6Y9T7-F1
#
_entry.id   AF-W6Y9T7-F1
#
_cell.length_a   1.000
_cell.length_b   1.000
_cell.length_c   1.000
_cell.angle_alpha   90.00
_cell.angle_beta   90.00
_cell.angle_gamma   90.00
#
_symmetry.space_group_name_H-M   'P 1'
#
loop_
_entity.id
_entity.type
_entity.pdbx_description
1 polymer ?
#
loop_
_entity_poly.entity_id
_entity_poly.type
_entity_poly.pdbx_seq_one_letter_code
_entity_poly.pdbx_strand_id
1 'polypeptide(L)'
;MEHGTYIRRPGEDWAGITNPKERKRLQNRLNKRVCYQFDWLVCAAVSPFGRDGPVRDARSTTPPLESGTVPSNLVPTVVQLSIRHHPWLDLFPLPRMRDNLLLATSSYLTAEEEQELFDDIMDSGRGKHEWTGLVVWGEPWDPQNWEVSKPFLERWSWLMIGCPEILESTNRWRRLRGEKPLSTPGFIVEEVEDGD
;
A
#
# COMPACT_ATOMS: atom_id res chain seq x y z
N MET A 1 -5.41 24.50 2.51
CA MET A 1 -6.18 24.35 1.26
C MET A 1 -7.51 23.73 1.61
N GLU A 2 -8.61 24.21 1.03
CA GLU A 2 -9.92 23.58 1.23
C GLU A 2 -9.92 22.19 0.60
N HIS A 3 -10.24 21.17 1.40
CA HIS A 3 -10.20 19.74 1.08
C HIS A 3 -11.19 19.30 -0.03
N GLY A 4 -11.94 20.22 -0.63
CA GLY A 4 -13.14 19.91 -1.42
C GLY A 4 -12.91 19.53 -2.90
N THR A 5 -11.75 19.78 -3.49
CA THR A 5 -11.63 19.76 -4.98
C THR A 5 -11.27 18.41 -5.59
N TYR A 6 -10.98 17.37 -4.81
CA TYR A 6 -10.66 16.02 -5.32
C TYR A 6 -11.69 14.95 -4.92
N ILE A 7 -12.77 15.37 -4.26
CA ILE A 7 -13.83 14.49 -3.77
C ILE A 7 -14.74 14.11 -4.95
N ARG A 8 -14.61 12.88 -5.48
CA ARG A 8 -15.53 12.35 -6.50
C ARG A 8 -16.94 12.09 -5.93
N ARG A 9 -17.10 11.89 -4.61
CA ARG A 9 -18.40 11.69 -3.94
C ARG A 9 -18.42 12.23 -2.49
N PRO A 10 -19.48 12.93 -2.06
CA PRO A 10 -19.61 13.39 -0.68
C PRO A 10 -19.66 12.19 0.29
N GLY A 11 -18.75 12.14 1.27
CA GLY A 11 -18.61 11.04 2.24
C GLY A 11 -17.44 10.06 1.96
N GLU A 12 -16.67 10.30 0.90
CA GLU A 12 -15.46 9.55 0.50
C GLU A 12 -14.22 10.48 0.50
N ASP A 13 -14.14 11.42 1.45
CA ASP A 13 -12.94 12.24 1.65
C ASP A 13 -11.90 11.40 2.41
N TRP A 14 -11.02 10.77 1.65
CA TRP A 14 -9.93 9.91 2.12
C TRP A 14 -8.61 10.66 2.30
N ALA A 15 -8.59 11.96 2.01
CA ALA A 15 -7.35 12.74 1.95
C ALA A 15 -6.71 12.91 3.34
N GLY A 16 -5.45 12.46 3.48
CA GLY A 16 -4.66 12.68 4.70
C GLY A 16 -4.93 11.68 5.82
N ILE A 17 -5.49 10.51 5.52
CA ILE A 17 -5.70 9.47 6.53
C ILE A 17 -4.36 8.82 6.91
N THR A 18 -3.83 9.23 8.06
CA THR A 18 -2.71 8.57 8.75
C THR A 18 -3.21 7.54 9.78
N ASN A 19 -4.48 7.64 10.21
CA ASN A 19 -5.02 6.82 11.30
C ASN A 19 -5.13 5.32 10.91
N PRO A 20 -4.51 4.40 11.68
CA PRO A 20 -4.46 2.97 11.35
C PRO A 20 -5.83 2.28 11.38
N LYS A 21 -6.75 2.71 12.26
CA LYS A 21 -8.12 2.15 12.34
C LYS A 21 -9.00 2.57 11.16
N GLU A 22 -8.78 3.76 10.62
CA GLU A 22 -9.50 4.21 9.42
C GLU A 22 -8.94 3.52 8.17
N ARG A 23 -7.61 3.34 8.08
CA ARG A 23 -6.99 2.47 7.07
C ARG A 23 -7.49 1.02 7.15
N LYS A 24 -7.66 0.45 8.37
CA LYS A 24 -8.28 -0.87 8.60
C LYS A 24 -9.66 -0.98 7.96
N ARG A 25 -10.53 -0.01 8.25
CA ARG A 25 -11.92 0.00 7.78
C ARG A 25 -11.96 0.05 6.26
N LEU A 26 -11.06 0.81 5.64
CA LEU A 26 -10.92 0.94 4.20
C LEU A 26 -10.46 -0.33 3.52
N GLN A 27 -9.37 -0.93 4.02
CA GLN A 27 -8.88 -2.21 3.51
C GLN A 27 -9.95 -3.31 3.64
N ASN A 28 -10.70 -3.31 4.74
CA ASN A 28 -11.81 -4.24 4.92
C ASN A 28 -12.95 -4.03 3.93
N ARG A 29 -13.18 -2.80 3.43
CA ARG A 29 -14.14 -2.58 2.32
C ARG A 29 -13.62 -3.14 1.01
N LEU A 30 -12.33 -2.97 0.71
CA LEU A 30 -11.68 -3.58 -0.45
C LEU A 30 -11.77 -5.11 -0.38
N ASN A 31 -11.35 -5.69 0.75
CA ASN A 31 -11.40 -7.13 1.00
C ASN A 31 -12.83 -7.66 0.90
N LYS A 32 -13.84 -6.92 1.38
CA LYS A 32 -15.25 -7.28 1.17
C LYS A 32 -15.69 -7.26 -0.29
N ARG A 33 -15.19 -6.33 -1.11
CA ARG A 33 -15.49 -6.28 -2.56
C ARG A 33 -14.86 -7.44 -3.33
N VAL A 34 -13.76 -7.99 -2.84
CA VAL A 34 -13.18 -9.26 -3.33
C VAL A 34 -13.65 -10.48 -2.52
N CYS A 35 -14.76 -10.35 -1.77
CA CYS A 35 -15.44 -11.40 -1.00
C CYS A 35 -14.61 -12.07 0.13
N TYR A 36 -13.81 -11.30 0.86
CA TYR A 36 -13.00 -11.80 1.98
C TYR A 36 -13.35 -11.12 3.31
N GLN A 37 -13.57 -11.96 4.34
CA GLN A 37 -13.85 -11.55 5.72
C GLN A 37 -12.72 -12.10 6.60
N PHE A 38 -11.78 -11.24 7.02
CA PHE A 38 -10.62 -11.69 7.79
C PHE A 38 -10.28 -10.72 8.94
N ASP A 39 -9.94 -11.26 10.11
CA ASP A 39 -9.48 -10.48 11.27
C ASP A 39 -7.96 -10.51 11.36
N TRP A 40 -7.32 -9.53 10.73
CA TRP A 40 -5.86 -9.41 10.61
C TRP A 40 -5.15 -8.97 11.90
N LEU A 41 -5.85 -8.81 13.03
CA LEU A 41 -5.22 -8.53 14.33
C LEU A 41 -4.66 -9.78 15.01
N VAL A 42 -4.86 -10.96 14.42
CA VAL A 42 -4.36 -12.22 14.94
C VAL A 42 -2.97 -12.48 14.35
N CYS A 43 -1.91 -12.52 15.18
CA CYS A 43 -0.53 -12.77 14.71
C CYS A 43 -0.37 -14.08 13.92
N ALA A 44 -1.28 -15.04 14.10
CA ALA A 44 -1.30 -16.31 13.36
C ALA A 44 -2.09 -16.26 12.04
N ALA A 45 -2.58 -15.09 11.63
CA ALA A 45 -3.30 -14.89 10.39
C ALA A 45 -2.44 -15.28 9.17
N VAL A 46 -3.06 -15.99 8.22
CA VAL A 46 -2.46 -16.29 6.93
C VAL A 46 -3.25 -15.56 5.85
N SER A 47 -2.54 -14.83 4.99
CA SER A 47 -3.15 -14.16 3.85
C SER A 47 -3.90 -15.16 2.95
N PRO A 48 -5.10 -14.82 2.45
CA PRO A 48 -5.77 -15.58 1.40
C PRO A 48 -4.99 -15.60 0.08
N PHE A 49 -4.02 -14.70 -0.09
CA PHE A 49 -3.12 -14.68 -1.23
C PHE A 49 -1.82 -15.42 -0.96
N GLY A 50 -1.64 -16.05 0.21
CA GLY A 50 -0.46 -16.83 0.55
C GLY A 50 -0.57 -18.31 0.20
N ARG A 51 0.57 -19.02 0.21
CA ARG A 51 0.70 -20.47 -0.08
C ARG A 51 -0.31 -21.36 0.68
N ASP A 52 -0.68 -20.97 1.90
CA ASP A 52 -1.59 -21.71 2.78
C ASP A 52 -2.84 -20.88 3.16
N GLY A 53 -3.22 -19.93 2.30
CA GLY A 53 -4.40 -19.11 2.51
C GLY A 53 -5.68 -19.96 2.62
N PRO A 54 -6.72 -19.49 3.33
CA PRO A 54 -7.99 -20.20 3.40
C PRO A 54 -8.50 -20.51 2.00
N VAL A 55 -8.78 -21.80 1.75
CA VAL A 55 -9.35 -22.27 0.49
C VAL A 55 -10.63 -21.48 0.22
N ARG A 56 -10.75 -20.90 -0.98
CA ARG A 56 -12.03 -20.32 -1.44
C ARG A 56 -13.09 -21.40 -1.31
N ASP A 57 -13.93 -21.30 -0.29
CA ASP A 57 -14.97 -22.30 -0.04
C ASP A 57 -15.92 -22.26 -1.25
N ALA A 58 -15.93 -23.33 -2.04
CA ALA A 58 -16.72 -23.41 -3.28
C ALA A 58 -18.25 -23.31 -3.03
N ARG A 59 -18.67 -23.26 -1.76
CA ARG A 59 -20.04 -23.08 -1.28
C ARG A 59 -20.39 -21.64 -0.89
N SER A 60 -19.48 -20.68 -1.02
CA SER A 60 -19.84 -19.27 -0.87
C SER A 60 -20.77 -18.86 -2.01
N THR A 61 -22.07 -18.72 -1.72
CA THR A 61 -23.15 -18.28 -2.62
C THR A 61 -23.02 -16.82 -3.10
N THR A 62 -21.88 -16.18 -2.87
CA THR A 62 -21.54 -14.91 -3.50
C THR A 62 -21.17 -15.14 -4.95
N PRO A 63 -21.83 -14.46 -5.92
CA PRO A 63 -21.51 -14.61 -7.32
C PRO A 63 -20.01 -14.33 -7.54
N PRO A 64 -19.33 -15.09 -8.43
CA PRO A 64 -17.97 -14.78 -8.83
C PRO A 64 -17.94 -13.31 -9.25
N LEU A 65 -17.03 -12.53 -8.66
CA LEU A 65 -16.80 -11.14 -9.04
C LEU A 65 -16.74 -11.09 -10.56
N GLU A 66 -17.72 -10.40 -11.18
CA GLU A 66 -17.85 -10.35 -12.63
C GLU A 66 -16.49 -10.02 -13.23
N SER A 67 -16.04 -10.88 -14.17
CA SER A 67 -14.67 -10.94 -14.67
C SER A 67 -14.30 -9.75 -15.57
N GLY A 68 -14.68 -8.53 -15.20
CA GLY A 68 -14.56 -7.33 -16.02
C GLY A 68 -13.93 -6.10 -15.36
N THR A 69 -13.74 -6.03 -14.03
CA THR A 69 -13.30 -4.74 -13.44
C THR A 69 -12.42 -4.84 -12.18
N VAL A 70 -11.55 -5.84 -12.05
CA VAL A 70 -10.48 -5.78 -11.02
C VAL A 70 -9.28 -5.08 -11.65
N PRO A 71 -8.88 -3.90 -11.14
CA PRO A 71 -7.65 -3.25 -11.56
C PRO A 71 -6.46 -4.21 -11.44
N SER A 72 -5.59 -4.25 -12.46
CA SER A 72 -4.47 -5.20 -12.54
C SER A 72 -3.57 -5.18 -11.30
N ASN A 73 -3.48 -4.03 -10.64
CA ASN A 73 -2.70 -3.79 -9.46
C ASN A 73 -3.29 -4.39 -8.16
N LEU A 74 -4.54 -4.88 -8.21
CA LEU A 74 -5.17 -5.66 -7.13
C LEU A 74 -5.12 -7.17 -7.37
N VAL A 75 -4.66 -7.62 -8.54
CA VAL A 75 -4.46 -9.05 -8.81
C VAL A 75 -3.30 -9.55 -7.94
N PRO A 76 -3.45 -10.71 -7.25
CA PRO A 76 -2.35 -11.30 -6.48
C PRO A 76 -1.19 -11.68 -7.39
N THR A 77 0.04 -11.39 -6.98
CA THR A 77 1.25 -11.77 -7.71
C THR A 77 1.58 -13.25 -7.52
N VAL A 78 2.43 -13.78 -8.39
CA VAL A 78 2.96 -15.14 -8.23
C VAL A 78 3.73 -15.28 -6.91
N VAL A 79 4.45 -14.24 -6.48
CA VAL A 79 5.21 -14.23 -5.21
C VAL A 79 4.25 -14.31 -4.02
N GLN A 80 3.18 -13.51 -4.01
CA GLN A 80 2.12 -13.60 -2.99
C GLN A 80 1.64 -15.05 -2.86
N LEU A 81 1.19 -15.64 -3.97
CA LEU A 81 0.64 -17.01 -4.00
C LEU A 81 1.66 -18.08 -3.60
N SER A 82 2.94 -17.78 -3.71
CA SER A 82 4.02 -18.71 -3.43
C SER A 82 4.53 -18.63 -2.00
N ILE A 83 4.23 -17.59 -1.22
CA ILE A 83 4.82 -17.37 0.11
C ILE A 83 3.70 -17.41 1.16
N ARG A 84 3.92 -18.10 2.28
CA ARG A 84 3.04 -17.98 3.45
C ARG A 84 3.35 -16.67 4.15
N HIS A 85 2.38 -15.77 4.26
CA HIS A 85 2.60 -14.42 4.77
C HIS A 85 1.36 -13.88 5.51
N HIS A 86 1.55 -12.86 6.34
CA HIS A 86 0.47 -12.21 7.07
C HIS A 86 -0.30 -11.23 6.16
N PRO A 87 -1.64 -11.09 6.28
CA PRO A 87 -2.44 -10.19 5.43
C PRO A 87 -2.04 -8.70 5.43
N TRP A 88 -1.19 -8.26 6.36
CA TRP A 88 -0.75 -6.85 6.42
C TRP A 88 0.20 -6.53 5.24
N LEU A 89 0.86 -7.55 4.70
CA LEU A 89 1.79 -7.45 3.57
C LEU A 89 1.06 -7.27 2.23
N ASP A 90 -0.27 -7.46 2.21
CA ASP A 90 -1.13 -7.24 1.03
C ASP A 90 -1.63 -5.80 0.90
N LEU A 91 -1.16 -4.89 1.76
CA LEU A 91 -1.67 -3.52 1.87
C LEU A 91 -1.46 -2.69 0.60
N PHE A 92 -0.36 -2.92 -0.12
CA PHE A 92 0.05 -2.03 -1.20
C PHE A 92 -0.64 -2.37 -2.52
N PRO A 93 -1.29 -1.40 -3.21
CA PRO A 93 -1.83 -1.62 -4.54
C PRO A 93 -0.73 -1.57 -5.62
N LEU A 94 0.48 -2.02 -5.30
CA LEU A 94 1.70 -1.93 -6.10
C LEU A 94 2.34 -3.31 -6.17
N PRO A 95 2.13 -4.07 -7.26
CA PRO A 95 2.59 -5.46 -7.37
C PRO A 95 4.08 -5.63 -7.08
N ARG A 96 4.95 -4.81 -7.66
CA ARG A 96 6.40 -4.91 -7.46
C ARG A 96 6.79 -4.63 -6.02
N MET A 97 6.24 -3.58 -5.41
CA MET A 97 6.52 -3.23 -4.02
C MET A 97 6.03 -4.33 -3.05
N ARG A 98 4.88 -4.97 -3.32
CA ARG A 98 4.42 -6.16 -2.57
C ARG A 98 5.39 -7.32 -2.68
N ASP A 99 5.88 -7.61 -3.88
CA ASP A 99 6.86 -8.69 -4.09
C ASP A 99 8.15 -8.41 -3.30
N ASN A 100 8.66 -7.18 -3.35
CA ASN A 100 9.85 -6.77 -2.60
C ASN A 100 9.64 -6.95 -1.09
N LEU A 101 8.49 -6.50 -0.59
CA LEU A 101 8.12 -6.62 0.81
C LEU A 101 8.04 -8.09 1.27
N LEU A 102 7.39 -8.94 0.49
CA LEU A 102 7.26 -10.36 0.79
C LEU A 102 8.59 -11.07 0.84
N LEU A 103 9.42 -10.87 -0.19
CA LEU A 103 10.76 -11.48 -0.26
C LEU A 103 11.62 -11.02 0.92
N ALA A 104 11.56 -9.74 1.28
CA ALA A 104 12.26 -9.19 2.44
C ALA A 104 11.85 -9.88 3.74
N THR A 105 10.54 -9.92 4.04
CA THR A 105 10.02 -10.55 5.26
C THR A 105 10.23 -12.06 5.29
N SER A 106 10.29 -12.74 4.14
CA SER A 106 10.45 -14.19 4.11
C SER A 106 11.90 -14.66 4.21
N SER A 107 12.87 -13.79 3.92
CA SER A 107 14.24 -14.26 3.64
C SER A 107 15.37 -13.31 4.03
N TYR A 108 15.09 -12.04 4.31
CA TYR A 108 16.14 -11.04 4.52
C TYR A 108 16.05 -10.30 5.86
N LEU A 109 14.85 -9.95 6.32
CA LEU A 109 14.67 -9.21 7.57
C LEU A 109 14.75 -10.14 8.79
N THR A 110 15.33 -9.63 9.88
CA THR A 110 15.15 -10.24 11.21
C THR A 110 13.74 -9.97 11.75
N ALA A 111 13.35 -10.67 12.81
CA ALA A 111 12.05 -10.44 13.45
C ALA A 111 11.93 -9.01 14.00
N GLU A 112 13.05 -8.44 14.48
CA GLU A 112 13.11 -7.06 14.97
C GLU A 112 12.95 -6.07 13.81
N GLU A 113 13.64 -6.28 12.69
CA GLU A 113 13.53 -5.42 11.51
C GLU A 113 12.14 -5.50 10.87
N GLU A 114 11.53 -6.70 10.83
CA GLU A 114 10.14 -6.87 10.38
C GLU A 114 9.17 -6.11 11.29
N GLN A 115 9.36 -6.15 12.61
CA GLN A 115 8.53 -5.40 13.56
C GLN A 115 8.71 -3.88 13.39
N GLU A 116 9.92 -3.42 13.15
CA GLU A 116 10.20 -2.00 12.87
C GLU A 116 9.55 -1.54 11.57
N LEU A 117 9.61 -2.37 10.52
CA LEU A 117 8.94 -2.10 9.25
C LEU A 117 7.42 -2.09 9.40
N PHE A 118 6.86 -3.04 10.16
CA PHE A 118 5.44 -3.04 10.51
C PHE A 118 5.06 -1.76 11.24
N ASP A 119 5.83 -1.35 12.25
CA ASP A 119 5.59 -0.10 12.99
C ASP A 119 5.67 1.13 12.09
N ASP A 120 6.65 1.23 11.19
CA ASP A 120 6.80 2.37 10.28
C ASP A 120 5.69 2.41 9.21
N ILE A 121 5.14 1.26 8.80
CA ILE A 121 4.00 1.17 7.88
C ILE A 121 2.69 1.46 8.60
N MET A 122 2.52 0.92 9.82
CA MET A 122 1.24 0.86 10.52
C MET A 122 1.04 1.95 11.56
N ASP A 123 2.09 2.42 12.24
CA ASP A 123 2.04 3.47 13.27
C ASP A 123 2.67 4.77 12.75
N SER A 124 2.01 5.34 11.74
CA SER A 124 2.42 6.60 11.13
C SER A 124 2.08 7.79 12.02
N GLY A 125 2.78 7.95 13.14
CA GLY A 125 2.62 9.11 14.01
C GLY A 125 2.84 8.87 15.50
N ARG A 126 4.05 8.49 15.90
CA ARG A 126 4.47 8.61 17.31
C ARG A 126 4.82 10.06 17.65
N GLY A 127 3.82 10.94 17.78
CA GLY A 127 3.93 12.22 18.51
C GLY A 127 5.03 13.20 18.06
N LYS A 128 5.63 13.05 16.88
CA LYS A 128 6.58 14.01 16.30
C LYS A 128 5.81 15.02 15.44
N HIS A 129 6.34 16.23 15.31
CA HIS A 129 5.80 17.28 14.43
C HIS A 129 5.78 16.90 12.93
N GLU A 130 6.40 15.77 12.55
CA GLU A 130 6.49 15.26 11.17
C GLU A 130 5.95 13.83 11.10
N TRP A 131 5.13 13.55 10.08
CA TRP A 131 4.60 12.21 9.82
C TRP A 131 5.69 11.29 9.26
N THR A 132 5.77 10.08 9.83
CA THR A 132 6.65 8.99 9.39
C THR A 132 5.80 7.86 8.80
N GLY A 133 6.17 7.32 7.64
CA GLY A 133 5.45 6.18 7.03
C GLY A 133 4.74 6.53 5.74
N LEU A 134 3.46 6.14 5.64
CA LEU A 134 2.67 6.20 4.41
C LEU A 134 1.39 7.01 4.60
N VAL A 135 0.99 7.76 3.57
CA VAL A 135 -0.31 8.45 3.50
C VAL A 135 -1.04 8.04 2.24
N VAL A 136 -2.36 7.91 2.38
CA VAL A 136 -3.29 7.74 1.26
C VAL A 136 -4.09 9.03 1.12
N TRP A 137 -4.11 9.60 -0.09
CA TRP A 137 -4.75 10.86 -0.43
C TRP A 137 -6.11 10.71 -1.13
N GLY A 138 -6.50 9.47 -1.42
CA GLY A 138 -7.68 9.13 -2.21
C GLY A 138 -8.02 7.66 -2.08
N GLU A 139 -8.42 7.03 -3.18
CA GLU A 139 -8.76 5.62 -3.17
C GLU A 139 -7.52 4.74 -2.94
N PRO A 140 -7.52 3.85 -1.92
CA PRO A 140 -6.34 3.09 -1.52
C PRO A 140 -5.94 2.00 -2.52
N TRP A 141 -6.80 1.66 -3.48
CA TRP A 141 -6.46 0.74 -4.56
C TRP A 141 -5.86 1.43 -5.78
N ASP A 142 -5.75 2.76 -5.78
CA ASP A 142 -5.11 3.49 -6.87
C ASP A 142 -3.70 3.90 -6.41
N PRO A 143 -2.64 3.40 -7.06
CA PRO A 143 -1.25 3.78 -6.77
C PRO A 143 -1.01 5.28 -6.68
N GLN A 144 -1.72 6.07 -7.49
CA GLN A 144 -1.57 7.52 -7.59
C GLN A 144 -2.05 8.28 -6.35
N ASN A 145 -2.68 7.58 -5.40
CA ASN A 145 -3.13 8.13 -4.14
C ASN A 145 -2.17 7.82 -2.98
N TRP A 146 -1.07 7.11 -3.20
CA TRP A 146 -0.11 6.78 -2.14
C TRP A 146 1.07 7.73 -2.13
N GLU A 147 1.45 8.19 -0.94
CA GLU A 147 2.66 8.98 -0.69
C GLU A 147 3.51 8.33 0.40
N VAL A 148 4.81 8.19 0.16
CA VAL A 148 5.80 7.78 1.16
C VAL A 148 6.47 9.02 1.78
N SER A 149 6.64 9.01 3.10
CA SER A 149 7.35 10.10 3.78
C SER A 149 8.86 10.02 3.56
N LYS A 150 9.56 11.16 3.68
CA LYS A 150 11.01 11.19 3.55
C LYS A 150 11.73 10.26 4.55
N PRO A 151 11.41 10.27 5.86
CA PRO A 151 12.01 9.31 6.79
C PRO A 151 11.77 7.84 6.42
N PHE A 152 10.61 7.52 5.86
CA PHE A 152 10.31 6.17 5.40
C PHE A 152 11.21 5.76 4.22
N LEU A 153 11.40 6.66 3.25
CA LEU A 153 12.29 6.43 2.12
C LEU A 153 13.76 6.28 2.55
N GLU A 154 14.23 7.07 3.51
CA GLU A 154 15.61 6.99 4.00
C GLU A 154 15.93 5.60 4.57
N ARG A 155 14.95 4.94 5.19
CA ARG A 155 15.12 3.62 5.82
C ARG A 155 14.75 2.44 4.91
N TRP A 156 13.69 2.60 4.12
CA TRP A 156 13.05 1.50 3.40
C TRP A 156 13.02 1.69 1.87
N SER A 157 13.90 2.55 1.32
CA SER A 157 13.97 2.83 -0.13
C SER A 157 14.08 1.58 -1.01
N TRP A 158 14.68 0.49 -0.53
CA TRP A 158 14.77 -0.77 -1.26
C TRP A 158 13.40 -1.38 -1.60
N LEU A 159 12.34 -1.09 -0.82
CA LEU A 159 10.98 -1.51 -1.16
C LEU A 159 10.51 -0.94 -2.50
N MET A 160 11.02 0.23 -2.87
CA MET A 160 10.61 0.95 -4.06
C MET A 160 11.25 0.39 -5.33
N ILE A 161 12.32 -0.43 -5.25
CA ILE A 161 13.09 -0.89 -6.42
C ILE A 161 12.18 -1.52 -7.49
N GLY A 162 12.29 -1.01 -8.73
CA GLY A 162 11.47 -1.43 -9.87
C GLY A 162 10.01 -0.95 -9.84
N CYS A 163 9.67 0.00 -8.96
CA CYS A 163 8.32 0.55 -8.77
C CYS A 163 8.36 2.09 -8.85
N PRO A 164 8.67 2.71 -10.01
CA PRO A 164 8.79 4.18 -10.13
C PRO A 164 7.49 4.92 -9.76
N GLU A 165 6.34 4.29 -9.97
CA GLU A 165 5.02 4.90 -9.80
C GLU A 165 4.75 5.42 -8.37
N ILE A 166 5.34 4.82 -7.33
CA ILE A 166 5.18 5.30 -5.95
C ILE A 166 5.97 6.60 -5.70
N LEU A 167 7.14 6.74 -6.33
CA LEU A 167 7.96 7.94 -6.23
C LEU A 167 7.34 9.07 -7.06
N GLU A 168 6.80 8.76 -8.24
CA GLU A 168 6.03 9.69 -9.06
C GLU A 168 4.79 10.20 -8.31
N SER A 169 4.00 9.30 -7.73
CA SER A 169 2.83 9.65 -6.91
C SER A 169 3.25 10.51 -5.73
N THR A 170 4.31 10.13 -5.03
CA THR A 170 4.86 10.90 -3.90
C THR A 170 5.24 12.31 -4.32
N ASN A 171 6.00 12.46 -5.41
CA ASN A 171 6.45 13.76 -5.90
C ASN A 171 5.31 14.60 -6.47
N ARG A 172 4.25 13.98 -6.99
CA ARG A 172 3.02 14.68 -7.36
C ARG A 172 2.37 15.33 -6.13
N TRP A 173 2.15 14.59 -5.05
CA TRP A 173 1.54 15.12 -3.83
C TRP A 173 2.39 16.18 -3.13
N ARG A 174 3.72 15.98 -3.11
CA ARG A 174 4.68 16.97 -2.59
C ARG A 174 4.64 18.28 -3.38
N ARG A 175 4.65 18.22 -4.71
CA ARG A 175 4.56 19.41 -5.58
C ARG A 175 3.26 20.19 -5.35
N LEU A 176 2.13 19.50 -5.16
CA LEU A 176 0.85 20.15 -4.85
C LEU A 176 0.88 20.95 -3.54
N ARG A 177 1.78 20.60 -2.60
CA ARG A 177 1.99 21.34 -1.34
C ARG A 177 3.18 22.30 -1.37
N GLY A 178 3.83 22.47 -2.53
CA GLY A 178 5.03 23.30 -2.67
C GLY A 178 6.29 22.69 -2.04
N GLU A 179 6.28 21.39 -1.75
CA GLU A 179 7.42 20.68 -1.20
C GLU A 179 8.38 20.22 -2.32
N LYS A 180 9.68 20.18 -2.02
CA LYS A 180 10.70 19.67 -2.95
C LYS A 180 10.47 18.18 -3.25
N PRO A 181 10.68 17.72 -4.50
CA PRO A 181 10.61 16.30 -4.82
C PRO A 181 11.67 15.51 -4.05
N LEU A 182 11.37 14.24 -3.77
CA LEU A 182 12.29 13.26 -3.22
C LEU A 182 12.90 12.44 -4.35
N SER A 183 14.13 12.00 -4.11
CA SER A 183 14.86 11.07 -4.95
C SER A 183 15.39 9.94 -4.07
N THR A 184 15.34 8.71 -4.55
CA THR A 184 16.03 7.58 -3.91
C THR A 184 17.32 7.28 -4.67
N PRO A 185 18.43 6.92 -3.98
CA PRO A 185 19.62 6.43 -4.66
C PRO A 185 19.26 5.22 -5.53
N GLY A 186 19.50 5.30 -6.85
CA GLY A 186 19.21 4.22 -7.80
C GLY A 186 17.90 4.36 -8.61
N PHE A 187 17.13 5.44 -8.42
CA PHE A 187 16.02 5.80 -9.32
C PHE A 187 16.40 6.95 -10.23
N ILE A 188 16.61 6.66 -11.53
CA ILE A 188 16.58 7.69 -12.57
C ILE A 188 15.12 7.88 -12.93
N VAL A 189 14.53 9.00 -12.51
CA VAL A 189 13.30 9.49 -13.14
C VAL A 189 13.80 10.17 -14.40
N GLU A 190 13.57 9.58 -15.57
CA GLU A 190 13.81 10.29 -16.82
C GLU A 190 12.86 11.49 -16.83
N GLU A 191 13.40 12.67 -16.53
CA GLU A 191 12.68 13.92 -16.75
C GLU A 191 12.46 14.03 -18.25
N VAL A 192 11.22 13.84 -18.69
CA VAL A 192 10.81 14.26 -20.02
C VAL A 192 10.84 15.78 -19.99
N GLU A 193 11.94 16.35 -20.48
CA GLU A 193 12.01 17.77 -20.82
C GLU A 193 10.98 18.01 -21.93
N ASP A 194 9.87 18.63 -21.58
CA ASP A 194 8.97 19.26 -22.56
C ASP A 194 9.78 20.38 -23.23
N GLY A 195 10.26 20.10 -24.45
CA GLY A 195 10.98 21.05 -25.28
C GLY A 195 10.07 22.20 -25.74
N ASP A 196 10.60 23.42 -25.61
CA ASP A 196 10.05 24.68 -26.16
C ASP A 196 9.77 24.63 -27.67
#